data_AF-A0AAE4C243-F1
#
_entry.id   AF-A0AAE4C243-F1
#
_cell.length_a   1.000
_cell.length_b   1.000
_cell.length_c   1.000
_cell.angle_alpha   90.00
_cell.angle_beta   90.00
_cell.angle_gamma   90.00
#
_symmetry.space_group_name_H-M   'P 1'
#
loop_
_entity.id
_entity.type
_entity.pdbx_description
1 polymer ?
#
loop_
_entity_poly.entity_id
_entity_poly.type
_entity_poly.pdbx_seq_one_letter_code
_entity_poly.pdbx_strand_id
1 'polypeptide(L)'
;MKKITLCLMFLGTAYSVNAQKINLGKAAGIVSNGAKALSFTNEDAIKLSKESVDWMDKNNQVAGPKDPYTVRLNKLFGKHKSQDGLNLNYKVYKVKDINAFACADGSVRVFSSLMDIMSDNELLAVIGHEIGHVKNQDTKDAMKSAYLKAAALDAASSASSQVATLNDSQVGKMANAFLDASHSKKQESEADTYSYDFMKTNKYDVVGAYTAFKKLALLSQGSTQTGFEKMFNSHPDSEKRAQAIKKKAEKDGLWKDPGTVSIPTTKLTK
;
A
#
# COMPACT_ATOMS: atom_id res chain seq x y z
N MET A 1 28.26 -65.63 -0.79
CA MET A 1 26.85 -65.71 -0.32
C MET A 1 26.70 -64.96 0.99
N LYS A 2 25.99 -63.84 0.98
CA LYS A 2 25.03 -63.35 2.00
C LYS A 2 24.66 -61.92 1.61
N LYS A 3 23.42 -61.73 1.16
CA LYS A 3 22.79 -60.43 0.90
C LYS A 3 22.41 -59.83 2.25
N ILE A 4 22.68 -58.55 2.46
CA ILE A 4 21.95 -57.72 3.45
C ILE A 4 21.59 -56.41 2.75
N THR A 5 20.30 -56.24 2.52
CA THR A 5 19.65 -54.98 2.16
C THR A 5 19.40 -54.20 3.44
N LEU A 6 19.73 -52.90 3.50
CA LEU A 6 19.08 -52.00 4.47
C LEU A 6 18.93 -50.57 3.92
N CYS A 7 17.71 -50.06 4.14
CA CYS A 7 17.12 -48.78 3.75
C CYS A 7 17.83 -47.51 4.25
N LEU A 8 17.71 -46.47 3.41
CA LEU A 8 17.35 -45.06 3.68
C LEU A 8 17.54 -44.50 5.11
N MET A 9 18.20 -43.34 5.21
CA MET A 9 17.59 -42.08 5.69
C MET A 9 18.52 -40.88 5.41
N PHE A 10 18.03 -39.94 4.60
CA PHE A 10 18.57 -38.59 4.48
C PHE A 10 18.17 -37.79 5.74
N LEU A 11 19.13 -37.38 6.56
CA LEU A 11 18.92 -36.37 7.61
C LEU A 11 19.03 -34.98 6.98
N GLY A 12 17.89 -34.34 6.71
CA GLY A 12 17.81 -32.91 6.46
C GLY A 12 17.92 -32.15 7.78
N THR A 13 18.96 -31.33 7.93
CA THR A 13 19.08 -30.40 9.05
C THR A 13 18.11 -29.24 8.85
N ALA A 14 17.02 -29.21 9.62
CA ALA A 14 16.18 -28.04 9.76
C ALA A 14 16.85 -27.05 10.71
N TYR A 15 17.19 -25.86 10.21
CA TYR A 15 17.58 -24.73 11.04
C TYR A 15 16.32 -24.20 11.75
N SER A 16 16.17 -24.53 13.02
CA SER A 16 15.19 -23.89 13.90
C SER A 16 15.73 -22.51 14.32
N VAL A 17 15.18 -21.45 13.75
CA VAL A 17 15.36 -20.08 14.25
C VAL A 17 14.66 -19.98 15.62
N ASN A 18 15.47 -19.92 16.68
CA ASN A 18 15.01 -19.58 18.02
C ASN A 18 14.59 -18.10 18.03
N ALA A 19 13.29 -17.84 17.93
CA ALA A 19 12.74 -16.51 18.18
C ALA A 19 12.87 -16.21 19.68
N GLN A 20 13.77 -15.31 20.05
CA GLN A 20 13.89 -14.82 21.42
C GLN A 20 12.58 -14.12 21.82
N LYS A 21 11.92 -14.65 22.85
CA LYS A 21 10.74 -14.03 23.48
C LYS A 21 11.16 -12.74 24.17
N ILE A 22 10.70 -11.61 23.64
CA ILE A 22 10.73 -10.32 24.34
C ILE A 22 9.62 -10.35 25.39
N ASN A 23 9.99 -10.11 26.65
CA ASN A 23 9.10 -10.13 27.80
C ASN A 23 8.64 -8.69 28.06
N LEU A 24 7.35 -8.39 27.85
CA LEU A 24 6.77 -7.08 28.16
C LEU A 24 5.51 -7.28 29.02
N GLY A 25 5.49 -6.56 30.13
CA GLY A 25 4.65 -6.78 31.30
C GLY A 25 3.14 -6.75 31.04
N LYS A 26 2.46 -7.48 31.92
CA LYS A 26 1.02 -7.64 32.06
C LYS A 26 0.24 -6.33 31.88
N ALA A 27 -0.67 -6.30 30.92
CA ALA A 27 -1.84 -5.41 30.93
C ALA A 27 -3.12 -6.23 30.67
N ALA A 28 -4.09 -6.05 31.54
CA ALA A 28 -5.30 -6.84 31.70
C ALA A 28 -6.45 -6.41 30.75
N GLY A 29 -7.40 -7.31 30.50
CA GLY A 29 -8.74 -6.95 30.01
C GLY A 29 -9.26 -7.82 28.86
N ILE A 30 -10.22 -8.71 29.17
CA ILE A 30 -11.01 -9.46 28.19
C ILE A 30 -11.90 -8.47 27.45
N VAL A 31 -11.63 -8.22 26.17
CA VAL A 31 -12.51 -7.41 25.30
C VAL A 31 -12.78 -8.22 24.04
N SER A 32 -14.05 -8.52 23.78
CA SER A 32 -14.51 -9.20 22.57
C SER A 32 -14.13 -8.40 21.31
N ASN A 33 -13.95 -9.09 20.18
CA ASN A 33 -13.49 -8.47 18.92
C ASN A 33 -14.39 -7.29 18.47
N GLY A 34 -15.68 -7.28 18.83
CA GLY A 34 -16.60 -6.17 18.55
C GLY A 34 -16.38 -4.91 19.40
N ALA A 35 -15.98 -5.05 20.67
CA ALA A 35 -15.70 -3.89 21.53
C ALA A 35 -14.33 -3.24 21.22
N LYS A 36 -13.34 -4.01 20.74
CA LYS A 36 -12.06 -3.46 20.23
C LYS A 36 -12.21 -2.68 18.93
N ALA A 37 -13.16 -3.06 18.06
CA ALA A 37 -13.49 -2.27 16.88
C ALA A 37 -14.01 -0.87 17.27
N LEU A 38 -14.81 -0.79 18.33
CA LEU A 38 -15.34 0.49 18.83
C LEU A 38 -14.28 1.36 19.50
N SER A 39 -13.20 0.76 20.03
CA SER A 39 -12.10 1.47 20.69
C SER A 39 -10.84 1.66 19.82
N PHE A 40 -10.88 1.38 18.52
CA PHE A 40 -9.71 1.47 17.65
C PHE A 40 -9.25 2.93 17.48
N THR A 41 -8.04 3.23 17.96
CA THR A 41 -7.50 4.59 18.04
C THR A 41 -6.61 4.95 16.84
N ASN A 42 -6.14 6.20 16.77
CA ASN A 42 -5.16 6.61 15.77
C ASN A 42 -3.79 6.01 16.09
N GLU A 43 -3.46 5.91 17.38
CA GLU A 43 -2.24 5.31 17.89
C GLU A 43 -2.14 3.81 17.52
N ASP A 44 -3.26 3.08 17.61
CA ASP A 44 -3.34 1.69 17.14
C ASP A 44 -3.05 1.60 15.64
N ALA A 45 -3.64 2.50 14.85
CA ALA A 45 -3.44 2.54 13.41
C ALA A 45 -1.97 2.79 13.04
N ILE A 46 -1.31 3.73 13.73
CA ILE A 46 0.11 4.05 13.55
C ILE A 46 0.97 2.83 13.90
N LYS A 47 0.71 2.20 15.06
CA LYS A 47 1.48 1.04 15.50
C LYS A 47 1.35 -0.14 14.53
N LEU A 48 0.12 -0.51 14.16
CA LEU A 48 -0.13 -1.63 13.26
C LEU A 48 0.35 -1.34 11.83
N SER A 49 0.27 -0.08 11.39
CA SER A 49 0.88 0.38 10.13
C SER A 49 2.38 0.11 10.14
N LYS A 50 3.07 0.56 11.20
CA LYS A 50 4.51 0.36 11.34
C LYS A 50 4.88 -1.13 11.32
N GLU A 51 4.20 -1.97 12.10
CA GLU A 51 4.46 -3.41 12.13
C GLU A 51 4.23 -4.07 10.76
N SER A 52 3.15 -3.68 10.06
CA SER A 52 2.85 -4.18 8.70
C SER A 52 3.91 -3.76 7.69
N VAL A 53 4.35 -2.50 7.74
CA VAL A 53 5.36 -1.97 6.84
C VAL A 53 6.73 -2.58 7.10
N ASP A 54 7.13 -2.74 8.37
CA ASP A 54 8.39 -3.41 8.73
C ASP A 54 8.40 -4.86 8.21
N TRP A 55 7.26 -5.57 8.31
CA TRP A 55 7.11 -6.90 7.72
C TRP A 55 7.18 -6.87 6.19
N MET A 56 6.49 -5.93 5.52
CA MET A 56 6.52 -5.80 4.06
C MET A 56 7.91 -5.43 3.54
N ASP A 57 8.63 -4.53 4.23
CA ASP A 57 10.00 -4.13 3.89
C ASP A 57 10.97 -5.34 3.97
N LYS A 58 10.72 -6.29 4.89
CA LYS A 58 11.51 -7.51 5.04
C LYS A 58 11.16 -8.58 3.99
N ASN A 59 9.91 -8.63 3.56
CA ASN A 59 9.39 -9.68 2.67
C ASN A 59 9.33 -9.26 1.18
N ASN A 60 9.66 -8.00 0.86
CA ASN A 60 9.80 -7.51 -0.52
C ASN A 60 11.22 -7.02 -0.78
N GLN A 61 11.67 -7.10 -2.04
CA GLN A 61 12.94 -6.51 -2.42
C GLN A 61 12.82 -4.97 -2.45
N VAL A 62 13.38 -4.31 -1.44
CA VAL A 62 13.49 -2.85 -1.39
C VAL A 62 14.60 -2.36 -2.31
N ALA A 63 14.31 -1.39 -3.17
CA ALA A 63 15.30 -0.77 -4.04
C ALA A 63 16.35 0.00 -3.23
N GLY A 64 17.63 -0.24 -3.52
CA GLY A 64 18.74 0.39 -2.79
C GLY A 64 18.85 1.91 -3.06
N PRO A 65 19.67 2.65 -2.29
CA PRO A 65 19.78 4.12 -2.41
C PRO A 65 20.23 4.62 -3.79
N LYS A 66 21.01 3.82 -4.52
CA LYS A 66 21.53 4.14 -5.86
C LYS A 66 20.70 3.52 -6.99
N ASP A 67 19.65 2.76 -6.67
CA ASP A 67 18.77 2.17 -7.68
C ASP A 67 18.01 3.29 -8.41
N PRO A 68 17.88 3.23 -9.76
CA PRO A 68 17.20 4.28 -10.53
C PRO A 68 15.80 4.63 -10.02
N TYR A 69 15.04 3.65 -9.49
CA TYR A 69 13.72 3.91 -8.92
C TYR A 69 13.80 4.78 -7.67
N THR A 70 14.72 4.46 -6.75
CA THR A 70 14.94 5.24 -5.53
C THR A 70 15.41 6.66 -5.86
N VAL A 71 16.33 6.81 -6.82
CA VAL A 71 16.81 8.12 -7.28
C VAL A 71 15.66 8.95 -7.84
N ARG A 72 14.81 8.34 -8.69
CA ARG A 72 13.64 9.01 -9.25
C ARG A 72 12.63 9.39 -8.17
N LEU A 73 12.31 8.50 -7.23
CA LEU A 73 11.38 8.78 -6.15
C LEU A 73 11.89 9.92 -5.26
N ASN A 74 13.18 9.91 -4.92
CA ASN A 74 13.82 10.97 -4.14
C ASN A 74 13.85 12.32 -4.88
N LYS A 75 14.01 12.33 -6.20
CA LYS A 75 13.91 13.56 -7.00
C LYS A 75 12.51 14.18 -6.88
N LEU A 76 11.46 13.36 -6.89
CA LEU A 76 10.07 13.82 -6.85
C LEU A 76 9.62 14.21 -5.43
N PHE A 77 9.97 13.39 -4.44
CA PHE A 77 9.44 13.49 -3.07
C PHE A 77 10.46 13.85 -2.00
N GLY A 78 11.73 14.06 -2.36
CA GLY A 78 12.77 14.45 -1.41
C GLY A 78 12.50 15.79 -0.70
N LYS A 79 11.70 16.66 -1.31
CA LYS A 79 11.20 17.92 -0.72
C LYS A 79 9.87 17.79 0.02
N HIS A 80 9.22 16.63 -0.04
CA HIS A 80 7.91 16.33 0.56
C HIS A 80 8.03 15.38 1.75
N LYS A 81 9.12 15.47 2.51
CA LYS A 81 9.35 14.61 3.69
C LYS A 81 8.45 14.96 4.88
N SER A 82 7.85 16.14 4.87
CA SER A 82 6.81 16.53 5.82
C SER A 82 5.67 17.16 5.03
N GLN A 83 4.47 16.66 5.25
CA GLN A 83 3.28 17.14 4.56
C GLN A 83 2.07 17.07 5.50
N ASP A 84 1.41 18.22 5.72
CA ASP A 84 0.20 18.35 6.53
C ASP A 84 0.25 17.71 7.93
N GLY A 85 1.44 17.74 8.55
CA GLY A 85 1.72 17.18 9.88
C GLY A 85 2.20 15.73 9.87
N LEU A 86 2.28 15.09 8.70
CA LEU A 86 2.80 13.74 8.52
C LEU A 86 4.32 13.79 8.28
N ASN A 87 5.07 12.91 8.94
CA ASN A 87 6.47 12.67 8.63
C ASN A 87 6.55 11.51 7.63
N LEU A 88 6.86 11.82 6.38
CA LEU A 88 6.77 10.87 5.29
C LEU A 88 8.12 10.18 5.04
N ASN A 89 8.08 8.84 4.91
CA ASN A 89 9.22 8.04 4.50
C ASN A 89 8.87 7.21 3.26
N TYR A 90 9.75 7.26 2.26
CA TYR A 90 9.51 6.68 0.94
C TYR A 90 10.46 5.53 0.67
N LYS A 91 9.93 4.40 0.17
CA LYS A 91 10.74 3.31 -0.39
C LYS A 91 10.07 2.74 -1.63
N VAL A 92 10.86 2.08 -2.47
CA VAL A 92 10.36 1.37 -3.65
C VAL A 92 10.44 -0.13 -3.42
N TYR A 93 9.35 -0.84 -3.71
CA TYR A 93 9.34 -2.30 -3.80
C TYR A 93 9.52 -2.72 -5.25
N LYS A 94 10.50 -3.59 -5.51
CA LYS A 94 10.77 -4.15 -6.83
C LYS A 94 9.86 -5.36 -7.05
N VAL A 95 8.65 -5.11 -7.50
CA VAL A 95 7.58 -6.10 -7.66
C VAL A 95 6.79 -5.84 -8.93
N LYS A 96 6.18 -6.90 -9.47
CA LYS A 96 5.42 -6.87 -10.73
C LYS A 96 4.01 -6.30 -10.57
N ASP A 97 3.41 -6.41 -9.39
CA ASP A 97 2.09 -5.86 -9.09
C ASP A 97 2.14 -4.35 -9.25
N ILE A 98 1.11 -3.74 -9.83
CA ILE A 98 1.06 -2.27 -10.01
C ILE A 98 0.37 -1.70 -8.79
N ASN A 99 1.09 -1.01 -7.91
CA ASN A 99 0.49 -0.40 -6.73
C ASN A 99 1.37 0.71 -6.13
N ALA A 100 0.76 1.54 -5.29
CA ALA A 100 1.43 2.34 -4.27
C ALA A 100 0.49 2.43 -3.06
N PHE A 101 1.05 2.61 -1.87
CA PHE A 101 0.23 2.81 -0.69
C PHE A 101 0.92 3.77 0.28
N ALA A 102 0.12 4.40 1.13
CA ALA A 102 0.58 5.12 2.29
C ALA A 102 -0.12 4.62 3.56
N CYS A 103 0.58 4.66 4.69
CA CYS A 103 0.08 4.17 5.96
C CYS A 103 0.05 5.27 7.03
N ALA A 104 -0.69 5.03 8.12
CA ALA A 104 -0.89 6.01 9.19
C ALA A 104 0.40 6.43 9.90
N ASP A 105 1.45 5.60 9.86
CA ASP A 105 2.78 5.92 10.40
C ASP A 105 3.60 6.87 9.49
N GLY A 106 3.05 7.27 8.34
CA GLY A 106 3.73 8.10 7.35
C GLY A 106 4.59 7.33 6.36
N SER A 107 4.59 6.00 6.40
CA SER A 107 5.26 5.18 5.39
C SER A 107 4.53 5.23 4.06
N VAL A 108 5.26 5.53 3.00
CA VAL A 108 4.82 5.49 1.60
C VAL A 108 5.66 4.48 0.85
N ARG A 109 5.03 3.57 0.13
CA ARG A 109 5.68 2.52 -0.65
C ARG A 109 5.15 2.53 -2.07
N VAL A 110 6.06 2.53 -3.03
CA VAL A 110 5.74 2.65 -4.46
C VAL A 110 6.28 1.43 -5.18
N PHE A 111 5.49 0.78 -6.02
CA PHE A 111 5.94 -0.44 -6.71
C PHE A 111 6.66 -0.05 -8.01
N SER A 112 7.75 -0.74 -8.34
CA SER A 112 8.57 -0.40 -9.51
C SER A 112 7.79 -0.45 -10.82
N SER A 113 6.88 -1.43 -10.95
CA SER A 113 5.96 -1.56 -12.09
C SER A 113 5.04 -0.33 -12.28
N LEU A 114 4.55 0.29 -11.20
CA LEU A 114 3.77 1.54 -11.26
C LEU A 114 4.66 2.68 -11.78
N MET A 115 5.91 2.73 -11.32
CA MET A 115 6.88 3.70 -11.81
C MET A 115 7.22 3.48 -13.29
N ASP A 116 7.25 2.25 -13.77
CA ASP A 116 7.53 1.94 -15.18
C ASP A 116 6.44 2.49 -16.13
N ILE A 117 5.19 2.55 -15.68
CA ILE A 117 4.05 2.99 -16.51
C ILE A 117 3.69 4.47 -16.33
N MET A 118 4.03 5.06 -15.19
CA MET A 118 3.70 6.44 -14.85
C MET A 118 4.87 7.39 -15.11
N SER A 119 4.57 8.55 -15.69
CA SER A 119 5.45 9.72 -15.77
C SER A 119 5.63 10.38 -14.39
N ASP A 120 6.52 11.35 -14.29
CA ASP A 120 6.81 12.05 -13.03
C ASP A 120 5.57 12.78 -12.47
N ASN A 121 4.78 13.46 -13.31
CA ASN A 121 3.55 14.14 -12.86
C ASN A 121 2.45 13.15 -12.47
N GLU A 122 2.36 12.00 -13.16
CA GLU A 122 1.41 10.94 -12.81
C GLU A 122 1.78 10.28 -11.47
N LEU A 123 3.07 10.04 -11.22
CA LEU A 123 3.53 9.57 -9.91
C LEU A 123 3.27 10.58 -8.80
N LEU A 124 3.49 11.87 -9.07
CA LEU A 124 3.16 12.95 -8.13
C LEU A 124 1.67 12.93 -7.77
N ALA A 125 0.79 12.69 -8.75
CA ALA A 125 -0.65 12.59 -8.54
C ALA A 125 -1.05 11.33 -7.75
N VAL A 126 -0.52 10.15 -8.11
CA VAL A 126 -0.87 8.88 -7.44
C VAL A 126 -0.39 8.90 -6.00
N ILE A 127 0.85 9.30 -5.73
CA ILE A 127 1.36 9.35 -4.36
C ILE A 127 0.71 10.50 -3.56
N GLY A 128 0.38 11.61 -4.22
CA GLY A 128 -0.43 12.68 -3.61
C GLY A 128 -1.80 12.15 -3.15
N HIS A 129 -2.43 11.28 -3.95
CA HIS A 129 -3.68 10.60 -3.60
C HIS A 129 -3.52 9.69 -2.38
N GLU A 130 -2.46 8.87 -2.33
CA GLU A 130 -2.16 8.02 -1.16
C GLU A 130 -1.94 8.85 0.13
N ILE A 131 -1.23 9.97 0.03
CA ILE A 131 -1.05 10.89 1.17
C ILE A 131 -2.40 11.49 1.60
N GLY A 132 -3.30 11.75 0.64
CA GLY A 132 -4.67 12.19 0.90
C GLY A 132 -5.45 11.19 1.75
N HIS A 133 -5.35 9.90 1.48
CA HIS A 133 -5.96 8.86 2.31
C HIS A 133 -5.42 8.85 3.75
N VAL A 134 -4.11 9.10 3.94
CA VAL A 134 -3.56 9.24 5.31
C VAL A 134 -4.11 10.50 5.98
N LYS A 135 -4.12 11.62 5.26
CA LYS A 135 -4.60 12.90 5.77
C LYS A 135 -6.07 12.86 6.21
N ASN A 136 -6.90 12.18 5.43
CA ASN A 136 -8.33 12.01 5.69
C ASN A 136 -8.64 10.92 6.72
N GLN A 137 -7.61 10.24 7.24
CA GLN A 137 -7.72 9.10 8.17
C GLN A 137 -8.34 7.83 7.55
N ASP A 138 -8.42 7.73 6.22
CA ASP A 138 -8.96 6.56 5.52
C ASP A 138 -8.11 5.31 5.77
N THR A 139 -6.80 5.49 5.92
CA THR A 139 -5.86 4.42 6.24
C THR A 139 -6.09 3.83 7.63
N LYS A 140 -6.66 4.61 8.57
CA LYS A 140 -7.09 4.08 9.88
C LYS A 140 -8.26 3.12 9.71
N ASP A 141 -9.25 3.47 8.91
CA ASP A 141 -10.42 2.62 8.66
C ASP A 141 -10.02 1.34 7.89
N ALA A 142 -9.11 1.46 6.93
CA ALA A 142 -8.52 0.32 6.23
C ALA A 142 -7.74 -0.59 7.19
N MET A 143 -6.88 -0.03 8.05
CA MET A 143 -6.10 -0.78 9.03
C MET A 143 -6.99 -1.47 10.07
N LYS A 144 -8.01 -0.77 10.56
CA LYS A 144 -9.03 -1.35 11.46
C LYS A 144 -9.74 -2.53 10.81
N SER A 145 -10.14 -2.38 9.55
CA SER A 145 -10.81 -3.44 8.79
C SER A 145 -9.89 -4.64 8.56
N ALA A 146 -8.63 -4.40 8.20
CA ALA A 146 -7.61 -5.43 8.03
C ALA A 146 -7.32 -6.18 9.34
N TYR A 147 -7.18 -5.45 10.45
CA TYR A 147 -7.02 -6.02 11.77
C TYR A 147 -8.21 -6.89 12.18
N LEU A 148 -9.45 -6.42 11.96
CA LEU A 148 -10.64 -7.21 12.25
C LEU A 148 -10.74 -8.48 11.39
N LYS A 149 -10.36 -8.41 10.11
CA LYS A 149 -10.26 -9.59 9.24
C LYS A 149 -9.21 -10.58 9.75
N ALA A 150 -8.03 -10.11 10.11
CA ALA A 150 -6.96 -10.94 10.66
C ALA A 150 -7.36 -11.58 12.01
N ALA A 151 -7.95 -10.80 12.92
CA ALA A 151 -8.40 -11.28 14.23
C ALA A 151 -9.62 -12.23 14.14
N ALA A 152 -10.50 -12.07 13.14
CA ALA A 152 -11.59 -13.01 12.88
C ALA A 152 -11.08 -14.39 12.45
N LEU A 153 -9.96 -14.45 11.71
CA LEU A 153 -9.29 -15.71 11.36
C LEU A 153 -8.63 -16.37 12.59
N ASP A 154 -8.23 -15.58 13.59
CA ASP A 154 -7.67 -16.10 14.85
C ASP A 154 -8.74 -16.67 15.79
N ALA A 155 -9.94 -16.07 15.84
CA ALA A 155 -11.05 -16.59 16.66
C ALA A 155 -11.53 -17.98 16.21
N ALA A 156 -11.33 -18.33 14.94
CA ALA A 156 -11.58 -19.68 14.43
C ALA A 156 -10.48 -20.69 14.80
N SER A 157 -9.31 -20.23 15.27
CA SER A 157 -8.12 -21.06 15.53
C SER A 157 -7.61 -21.08 16.97
N SER A 158 -7.99 -20.13 17.85
CA SER A 158 -7.76 -20.25 19.30
C SER A 158 -8.57 -19.25 20.15
N ALA A 159 -9.06 -19.71 21.30
CA ALA A 159 -9.68 -18.91 22.34
C ALA A 159 -8.63 -18.06 23.08
N SER A 160 -8.45 -16.79 22.72
CA SER A 160 -7.56 -15.87 23.45
C SER A 160 -8.08 -14.43 23.37
N SER A 161 -8.13 -13.75 24.53
CA SER A 161 -8.92 -12.55 24.78
C SER A 161 -8.11 -11.24 24.93
N GLN A 162 -6.80 -11.24 24.66
CA GLN A 162 -5.96 -10.02 24.57
C GLN A 162 -5.83 -9.51 23.14
N VAL A 163 -5.42 -8.25 22.93
CA VAL A 163 -4.89 -7.83 21.61
C VAL A 163 -3.63 -8.65 21.43
N ALA A 164 -3.71 -9.71 20.62
CA ALA A 164 -2.59 -10.61 20.42
C ALA A 164 -1.46 -9.81 19.78
N THR A 165 -0.24 -9.93 20.30
CA THR A 165 0.94 -9.65 19.48
C THR A 165 0.84 -10.60 18.29
N LEU A 166 0.62 -10.03 17.11
CA LEU A 166 0.47 -10.82 15.90
C LEU A 166 1.79 -11.54 15.64
N ASN A 167 1.74 -12.85 15.40
CA ASN A 167 2.89 -13.58 14.88
C ASN A 167 3.18 -13.14 13.43
N ASP A 168 4.35 -13.50 12.91
CA ASP A 168 4.81 -13.07 11.58
C ASP A 168 3.79 -13.42 10.46
N SER A 169 3.13 -14.58 10.53
CA SER A 169 2.08 -14.97 9.59
C SER A 169 0.84 -14.08 9.69
N GLN A 170 0.43 -13.72 10.90
CA GLN A 170 -0.73 -12.85 11.13
C GLN A 170 -0.46 -11.42 10.68
N VAL A 171 0.74 -10.88 10.92
CA VAL A 171 1.16 -9.57 10.39
C VAL A 171 1.14 -9.59 8.87
N GLY A 172 1.66 -10.66 8.24
CA GLY A 172 1.59 -10.81 6.78
C GLY A 172 0.16 -10.87 6.22
N LYS A 173 -0.76 -11.57 6.90
CA LYS A 173 -2.18 -11.58 6.51
C LYS A 173 -2.83 -10.22 6.64
N MET A 174 -2.54 -9.49 7.72
CA MET A 174 -3.05 -8.14 7.95
C MET A 174 -2.50 -7.16 6.90
N ALA A 175 -1.21 -7.24 6.58
CA ALA A 175 -0.59 -6.42 5.55
C ALA A 175 -1.24 -6.65 4.17
N ASN A 176 -1.47 -7.91 3.79
CA ASN A 176 -2.19 -8.21 2.55
C ASN A 176 -3.64 -7.71 2.59
N ALA A 177 -4.35 -7.91 3.70
CA ALA A 177 -5.73 -7.44 3.85
C ALA A 177 -5.85 -5.90 3.84
N PHE A 178 -4.80 -5.18 4.26
CA PHE A 178 -4.69 -3.73 4.14
C PHE A 178 -4.50 -3.31 2.68
N LEU A 179 -3.61 -3.97 1.93
CA LEU A 179 -3.43 -3.70 0.50
C LEU A 179 -4.67 -4.01 -0.35
N ASP A 180 -5.46 -4.99 0.08
CA ASP A 180 -6.72 -5.38 -0.56
C ASP A 180 -7.93 -4.56 -0.04
N ALA A 181 -7.73 -3.62 0.89
CA ALA A 181 -8.81 -2.81 1.42
C ALA A 181 -9.28 -1.80 0.36
N SER A 182 -10.59 -1.80 0.08
CA SER A 182 -11.22 -0.79 -0.76
C SER A 182 -11.63 0.42 0.04
N HIS A 183 -11.49 1.60 -0.55
CA HIS A 183 -12.04 2.83 0.02
C HIS A 183 -13.44 3.13 -0.54
N SER A 184 -14.23 3.85 0.25
CA SER A 184 -15.55 4.31 -0.21
C SER A 184 -15.41 5.39 -1.29
N LYS A 185 -16.46 5.56 -2.11
CA LYS A 185 -16.50 6.62 -3.15
C LYS A 185 -16.24 8.02 -2.61
N LYS A 186 -16.62 8.30 -1.36
CA LYS A 186 -16.37 9.56 -0.69
C LYS A 186 -14.87 9.74 -0.41
N GLN A 187 -14.25 8.73 0.19
CA GLN A 187 -12.81 8.72 0.51
C GLN A 187 -11.96 8.89 -0.74
N GLU A 188 -12.29 8.15 -1.81
CA GLU A 188 -11.63 8.31 -3.12
C GLU A 188 -11.75 9.74 -3.66
N SER A 189 -12.94 10.35 -3.61
CA SER A 189 -13.15 11.72 -4.07
C SER A 189 -12.43 12.77 -3.24
N GLU A 190 -12.31 12.55 -1.92
CA GLU A 190 -11.58 13.44 -1.02
C GLU A 190 -10.06 13.31 -1.22
N ALA A 191 -9.56 12.10 -1.41
CA ALA A 191 -8.16 11.84 -1.76
C ALA A 191 -7.79 12.36 -3.16
N ASP A 192 -8.70 12.28 -4.14
CA ASP A 192 -8.54 12.90 -5.47
C ASP A 192 -8.43 14.42 -5.39
N THR A 193 -9.30 15.02 -4.58
CA THR A 193 -9.29 16.47 -4.35
C THR A 193 -7.99 16.88 -3.69
N TYR A 194 -7.55 16.14 -2.66
CA TYR A 194 -6.28 16.36 -2.00
C TYR A 194 -5.10 16.24 -2.97
N SER A 195 -5.05 15.19 -3.78
CA SER A 195 -4.01 14.97 -4.80
C SER A 195 -3.92 16.14 -5.77
N TYR A 196 -5.06 16.58 -6.32
CA TYR A 196 -5.09 17.73 -7.22
C TYR A 196 -4.62 19.01 -6.54
N ASP A 197 -5.09 19.30 -5.33
CA ASP A 197 -4.74 20.52 -4.61
C ASP A 197 -3.26 20.50 -4.17
N PHE A 198 -2.72 19.32 -3.84
CA PHE A 198 -1.29 19.09 -3.62
C PHE A 198 -0.48 19.42 -4.88
N MET A 199 -0.91 18.92 -6.05
CA MET A 199 -0.25 19.23 -7.32
C MET A 199 -0.28 20.72 -7.62
N LYS A 200 -1.46 21.35 -7.51
CA LYS A 200 -1.67 22.77 -7.75
C LYS A 200 -0.83 23.65 -6.82
N THR A 201 -0.87 23.39 -5.51
CA THR A 201 -0.13 24.16 -4.50
C THR A 201 1.37 24.10 -4.73
N ASN A 202 1.87 22.94 -5.18
CA ASN A 202 3.28 22.73 -5.47
C ASN A 202 3.69 23.10 -6.90
N LYS A 203 2.78 23.70 -7.69
CA LYS A 203 2.99 24.12 -9.09
C LYS A 203 3.40 22.96 -10.02
N TYR A 204 2.91 21.76 -9.73
CA TYR A 204 2.99 20.61 -10.63
C TYR A 204 1.90 20.65 -11.69
N ASP A 205 2.08 19.89 -12.76
CA ASP A 205 1.09 19.79 -13.82
C ASP A 205 -0.10 18.92 -13.38
N VAL A 206 -1.21 19.56 -13.03
CA VAL A 206 -2.44 18.90 -12.57
C VAL A 206 -3.05 17.96 -13.61
N VAL A 207 -2.70 18.11 -14.89
CA VAL A 207 -3.11 17.18 -15.95
C VAL A 207 -2.53 15.78 -15.70
N GLY A 208 -1.43 15.65 -14.97
CA GLY A 208 -0.87 14.37 -14.55
C GLY A 208 -1.84 13.52 -13.73
N ALA A 209 -2.72 14.12 -12.93
CA ALA A 209 -3.76 13.37 -12.22
C ALA A 209 -4.81 12.78 -13.18
N TYR A 210 -5.19 13.55 -14.21
CA TYR A 210 -6.08 13.05 -15.26
C TYR A 210 -5.45 11.87 -16.03
N THR A 211 -4.21 12.04 -16.49
CA THR A 211 -3.56 11.01 -17.32
C THR A 211 -3.25 9.75 -16.50
N ALA A 212 -2.91 9.88 -15.21
CA ALA A 212 -2.74 8.75 -14.31
C ALA A 212 -4.02 7.91 -14.23
N PHE A 213 -5.17 8.54 -13.95
CA PHE A 213 -6.45 7.82 -13.89
C PHE A 213 -6.89 7.23 -15.24
N LYS A 214 -6.61 7.93 -16.35
CA LYS A 214 -6.84 7.37 -17.69
C LYS A 214 -5.98 6.13 -17.94
N LYS A 215 -4.71 6.13 -17.53
CA LYS A 215 -3.86 4.93 -17.64
C LYS A 215 -4.41 3.78 -16.79
N LEU A 216 -4.82 4.04 -15.55
CA LEU A 216 -5.45 3.01 -14.72
C LEU A 216 -6.74 2.47 -15.36
N ALA A 217 -7.58 3.33 -15.95
CA ALA A 217 -8.78 2.91 -16.68
C ALA A 217 -8.48 2.08 -17.93
N LEU A 218 -7.39 2.35 -18.65
CA LEU A 218 -6.97 1.55 -19.80
C LEU A 218 -6.45 0.19 -19.38
N LEU A 219 -5.68 0.13 -18.29
CA LEU A 219 -5.19 -1.13 -17.71
C LEU A 219 -6.34 -2.02 -17.22
N SER A 220 -7.41 -1.42 -16.67
CA SER A 220 -8.59 -2.17 -16.23
C SER A 220 -9.38 -2.80 -17.38
N GLN A 221 -9.38 -2.17 -18.56
CA GLN A 221 -10.04 -2.69 -19.76
C GLN A 221 -9.22 -3.78 -20.46
N GLY A 222 -7.90 -3.78 -20.29
CA GLY A 222 -6.96 -4.64 -21.01
C GLY A 222 -6.79 -6.07 -20.46
N SER A 223 -7.37 -6.42 -19.30
CA SER A 223 -7.50 -7.75 -18.64
C SER A 223 -6.31 -8.73 -18.67
N THR A 224 -5.13 -8.35 -19.16
CA THR A 224 -4.02 -9.29 -19.45
C THR A 224 -2.77 -9.08 -18.60
N GLN A 225 -2.74 -8.08 -17.71
CA GLN A 225 -1.62 -7.89 -16.80
C GLN A 225 -1.96 -8.40 -15.39
N THR A 226 -1.54 -9.63 -15.11
CA THR A 226 -1.59 -10.26 -13.79
C THR A 226 -0.85 -9.39 -12.78
N GLY A 227 -1.58 -8.65 -11.93
CA GLY A 227 -1.02 -7.69 -10.95
C GLY A 227 -1.74 -6.35 -10.89
N PHE A 228 -2.62 -6.04 -11.85
CA PHE A 228 -3.45 -4.83 -11.84
C PHE A 228 -4.74 -4.97 -11.00
N GLU A 229 -5.27 -6.18 -10.85
CA GLU A 229 -6.54 -6.45 -10.16
C GLU A 229 -6.58 -5.90 -8.73
N LYS A 230 -5.47 -5.95 -8.00
CA LYS A 230 -5.39 -5.45 -6.62
C LYS A 230 -5.59 -3.94 -6.53
N MET A 231 -4.89 -3.17 -7.37
CA MET A 231 -5.04 -1.70 -7.43
C MET A 231 -6.45 -1.27 -7.83
N PHE A 232 -7.07 -1.97 -8.77
CA PHE A 232 -8.43 -1.65 -9.20
C PHE A 232 -9.46 -1.96 -8.11
N ASN A 233 -9.28 -3.06 -7.39
CA ASN A 233 -10.15 -3.43 -6.29
C ASN A 233 -10.03 -2.46 -5.11
N SER A 234 -8.84 -1.92 -4.83
CA SER A 234 -8.67 -0.90 -3.80
C SER A 234 -9.19 0.49 -4.25
N HIS A 235 -9.07 0.83 -5.55
CA HIS A 235 -9.40 2.15 -6.12
C HIS A 235 -10.27 2.08 -7.41
N PRO A 236 -11.60 1.93 -7.28
CA PRO A 236 -12.50 1.76 -8.43
C PRO A 236 -12.77 3.06 -9.22
N ASP A 237 -13.51 2.93 -10.33
CA ASP A 237 -14.09 4.02 -11.13
C ASP A 237 -13.06 5.01 -11.75
N SER A 238 -11.87 4.54 -12.14
CA SER A 238 -10.78 5.41 -12.63
C SER A 238 -11.17 6.32 -13.80
N GLU A 239 -11.98 5.86 -14.77
CA GLU A 239 -12.43 6.72 -15.88
C GLU A 239 -13.26 7.92 -15.38
N LYS A 240 -14.21 7.65 -14.47
CA LYS A 240 -15.08 8.69 -13.92
C LYS A 240 -14.27 9.71 -13.11
N ARG A 241 -13.29 9.24 -12.34
CA ARG A 241 -12.37 10.07 -11.56
C ARG A 241 -11.48 10.93 -12.46
N ALA A 242 -10.98 10.39 -13.56
CA ALA A 242 -10.28 11.17 -14.59
C ALA A 242 -11.17 12.33 -15.08
N GLN A 243 -12.41 12.06 -15.46
CA GLN A 243 -13.32 13.11 -15.94
C GLN A 243 -13.63 14.17 -14.86
N ALA A 244 -13.68 13.80 -13.58
CA ALA A 244 -13.85 14.76 -12.49
C ALA A 244 -12.62 15.68 -12.36
N ILE A 245 -11.41 15.14 -12.42
CA ILE A 245 -10.16 15.91 -12.42
C ILE A 245 -10.10 16.87 -13.61
N LYS A 246 -10.45 16.40 -14.81
CA LYS A 246 -10.51 17.26 -16.01
C LYS A 246 -11.43 18.46 -15.79
N LYS A 247 -12.66 18.23 -15.33
CA LYS A 247 -13.62 19.31 -15.05
C LYS A 247 -13.09 20.31 -14.03
N LYS A 248 -12.40 19.83 -12.98
CA LYS A 248 -11.77 20.70 -11.98
C LYS A 248 -10.62 21.52 -12.58
N ALA A 249 -9.77 20.89 -13.39
CA ALA A 249 -8.68 21.57 -14.12
C ALA A 249 -9.19 22.64 -15.09
N GLU A 250 -10.28 22.35 -15.82
CA GLU A 250 -10.93 23.31 -16.73
C GLU A 250 -11.48 24.51 -15.95
N LYS A 251 -12.18 24.26 -14.84
CA LYS A 251 -12.71 25.31 -13.96
C LYS A 251 -11.60 26.21 -13.39
N ASP A 252 -10.45 25.63 -13.07
CA ASP A 252 -9.31 26.35 -12.53
C ASP A 252 -8.45 27.05 -13.61
N GLY A 253 -8.76 26.86 -14.90
CA GLY A 253 -7.94 27.38 -16.01
C GLY A 253 -6.57 26.70 -16.13
N LEU A 254 -6.41 25.52 -15.54
CA LEU A 254 -5.16 24.75 -15.52
C LEU A 254 -5.17 23.56 -16.50
N TRP A 255 -6.30 23.32 -17.16
CA TRP A 255 -6.41 22.24 -18.14
C TRP A 255 -5.55 22.53 -19.37
N LYS A 256 -4.73 21.54 -19.72
CA LYS A 256 -4.02 21.45 -21.00
C LYS A 256 -4.35 20.08 -21.58
N ASP A 257 -4.84 20.03 -22.80
CA ASP A 257 -5.18 18.76 -23.44
C ASP A 257 -3.92 17.90 -23.60
N PRO A 258 -3.83 16.72 -22.94
CA PRO A 258 -2.68 15.84 -23.09
C PRO A 258 -2.69 15.05 -24.40
N GLY A 259 -3.75 15.17 -25.22
CA GLY A 259 -3.99 14.32 -26.37
C GLY A 259 -4.34 12.90 -25.95
N THR A 260 -3.98 11.91 -26.79
CA THR A 260 -4.28 10.50 -26.51
C THR A 260 -3.38 9.95 -25.39
N VAL A 261 -4.01 9.58 -24.28
CA VAL A 261 -3.35 8.83 -23.21
C VAL A 261 -3.19 7.37 -23.61
N SER A 262 -1.99 6.82 -23.45
CA SER A 262 -1.66 5.42 -23.74
C SER A 262 -0.83 4.79 -22.62
N ILE A 263 -0.85 3.46 -22.54
CA ILE A 263 0.04 2.71 -21.65
C ILE A 263 1.39 2.53 -22.35
N PRO A 264 2.53 2.82 -21.69
CA PRO A 264 3.83 2.53 -22.25
C PRO A 264 3.96 1.05 -22.61
N THR A 265 4.55 0.74 -23.77
CA THR A 265 4.80 -0.63 -24.23
C THR A 265 6.03 -1.27 -23.57
N THR A 266 6.71 -0.53 -22.70
CA THR A 266 7.88 -1.00 -21.93
C THR A 266 7.49 -2.23 -21.11
N LYS A 267 8.30 -3.29 -21.18
CA LYS A 267 8.11 -4.47 -20.34
C LYS A 267 8.19 -4.05 -18.88
N LEU A 268 7.13 -4.34 -18.12
CA LEU A 268 7.16 -4.23 -16.65
C LEU A 268 8.38 -4.99 -16.14
N THR A 269 9.07 -4.40 -15.16
CA THR A 269 10.18 -5.08 -14.50
C THR A 269 9.75 -6.46 -13.98
N LYS A 270 10.58 -7.48 -14.27
CA LYS A 270 10.37 -8.87 -13.84
C LYS A 270 10.54 -9.03 -12.34
#